data_AF-A0A2P4Q8G2-F1
#
_entry.id   AF-A0A2P4Q8G2-F1
#
_cell.length_a   1.000
_cell.length_b   1.000
_cell.length_c   1.000
_cell.angle_alpha   90.00
_cell.angle_beta   90.00
_cell.angle_gamma   90.00
#
_symmetry.space_group_name_H-M   'P 1'
#
loop_
_entity.id
_entity.type
_entity.pdbx_description
1 polymer ?
#
loop_
_entity_poly.entity_id
_entity_poly.type
_entity_poly.pdbx_seq_one_letter_code
_entity_poly.pdbx_strand_id
1 'polypeptide(L)'
;HPDGENFDEKNWIGSLKNFQNWDCIEFKNPINIFQFLSYDLRKELFVSIGKKILYTSTEDFDYDLYEAGMYRIFELNDIPTYMSRIIQNKDADCDVFASVINTEDSRNVFFNCQILRADGSNEKPSVMIHGIQKEFRKCKYKLKINIIIIGYDIYFLSNDSVELIKEKYNSQSKREFDSITLQHKL
;
A
#
# COMPACT_ATOMS: atom_id res chain seq x y z
N HIS A 1 8.80 -10.08 31.89
CA HIS A 1 9.65 -10.90 32.76
C HIS A 1 9.63 -10.30 34.15
N PRO A 2 9.59 -11.09 35.23
CA PRO A 2 9.79 -10.54 36.56
C PRO A 2 11.27 -10.18 36.68
N ASP A 3 11.56 -8.90 36.86
CA ASP A 3 12.91 -8.39 37.07
C ASP A 3 13.46 -8.94 38.39
N GLY A 4 14.39 -9.90 38.33
CA GLY A 4 15.06 -10.41 39.54
C GLY A 4 15.52 -11.86 39.54
N GLU A 5 15.16 -12.69 38.56
CA GLU A 5 15.72 -14.04 38.43
C GLU A 5 17.04 -14.00 37.64
N ASN A 6 18.09 -14.65 38.15
CA ASN A 6 19.32 -14.90 37.40
C ASN A 6 18.99 -15.74 36.16
N PHE A 7 18.79 -15.08 35.02
CA PHE A 7 18.59 -15.74 33.74
C PHE A 7 19.83 -16.58 33.40
N ASP A 8 19.69 -17.91 33.49
CA ASP A 8 20.74 -18.84 33.09
C ASP A 8 20.65 -19.08 31.58
N GLU A 9 21.32 -18.19 30.84
CA GLU A 9 21.38 -18.24 29.38
C GLU A 9 21.88 -19.59 28.85
N LYS A 10 22.83 -20.22 29.52
CA LYS A 10 23.42 -21.49 29.07
C LYS A 10 22.41 -22.63 29.18
N ASN A 11 21.67 -22.68 30.29
CA ASN A 11 20.59 -23.65 30.45
C ASN A 11 19.41 -23.36 29.51
N TRP A 12 19.08 -22.09 29.30
CA TRP A 12 18.05 -21.68 28.34
C TRP A 12 18.41 -22.10 26.89
N ILE A 13 19.62 -21.81 26.42
CA ILE A 13 20.11 -22.26 25.09
C ILE A 13 20.15 -23.80 25.03
N GLY A 14 20.58 -24.46 26.12
CA GLY A 14 20.56 -25.91 26.22
C GLY A 14 19.16 -26.51 26.05
N SER A 15 18.13 -25.84 26.57
CA SER A 15 16.73 -26.26 26.46
C SER A 15 16.21 -26.21 25.02
N LEU A 16 16.75 -25.34 24.17
CA LEU A 16 16.38 -25.23 22.75
C LEU A 16 16.79 -26.47 21.93
N LYS A 17 17.59 -27.39 22.48
CA LYS A 17 17.88 -28.67 21.82
C LYS A 17 16.70 -29.64 21.85
N ASN A 18 15.74 -29.46 22.77
CA ASN A 18 14.51 -30.26 22.83
C ASN A 18 13.39 -29.56 22.05
N PHE A 19 12.89 -30.20 20.98
CA PHE A 19 11.83 -29.65 20.15
C PHE A 19 10.51 -29.40 20.90
N GLN A 20 10.29 -30.08 22.04
CA GLN A 20 9.13 -29.83 22.90
C GLN A 20 9.14 -28.43 23.53
N ASN A 21 10.30 -27.79 23.61
CA ASN A 21 10.46 -26.44 24.13
C ASN A 21 10.37 -25.37 23.04
N TRP A 22 10.08 -25.75 21.79
CA TRP A 22 10.00 -24.79 20.68
C TRP A 22 8.62 -24.13 20.64
N ASP A 23 8.63 -22.81 20.45
CA ASP A 23 7.45 -22.00 20.17
C ASP A 23 7.77 -21.08 18.99
N CYS A 24 6.74 -20.57 18.33
CA CYS A 24 6.89 -19.55 17.31
C CYS A 24 7.40 -18.25 17.97
N ILE A 25 8.60 -17.83 17.58
CA ILE A 25 9.21 -16.58 18.07
C ILE A 25 9.07 -15.43 17.07
N GLU A 26 8.81 -15.72 15.80
CA GLU A 26 8.69 -14.74 14.72
C GLU A 26 7.94 -15.34 13.52
N PHE A 27 7.09 -14.54 12.86
CA PHE A 27 6.53 -14.87 11.55
C PHE A 27 7.37 -14.23 10.45
N LYS A 28 7.90 -15.04 9.54
CA LYS A 28 8.63 -14.57 8.37
C LYS A 28 7.73 -14.63 7.13
N ASN A 29 7.65 -13.51 6.40
CA ASN A 29 6.92 -13.39 5.14
C ASN A 29 5.46 -13.86 5.23
N PRO A 30 4.61 -13.25 6.08
CA PRO A 30 3.21 -13.63 6.18
C PRO A 30 2.52 -13.45 4.82
N ILE A 31 1.63 -14.39 4.51
CA ILE A 31 0.77 -14.34 3.33
C ILE A 31 -0.69 -14.24 3.76
N ASN A 32 -1.48 -13.47 3.02
CA ASN A 32 -2.88 -13.31 3.35
C ASN A 32 -3.64 -14.62 3.07
N ILE A 33 -4.50 -15.05 4.01
CA ILE A 33 -5.26 -16.30 3.89
C ILE A 33 -6.16 -16.34 2.63
N PHE A 34 -6.62 -15.19 2.15
CA PHE A 34 -7.43 -15.10 0.94
C PHE A 34 -6.65 -15.43 -0.33
N GLN A 35 -5.31 -15.42 -0.27
CA GLN A 35 -4.46 -15.91 -1.37
C GLN A 35 -4.54 -17.43 -1.57
N PHE A 36 -5.14 -18.18 -0.65
CA PHE A 36 -5.39 -19.61 -0.81
C PHE A 36 -6.73 -19.93 -1.46
N LEU A 37 -7.64 -18.96 -1.59
CA LEU A 37 -8.91 -19.15 -2.28
C LEU A 37 -8.69 -19.45 -3.77
N SER A 38 -9.62 -20.18 -4.38
CA SER A 38 -9.64 -20.31 -5.84
C SER A 38 -9.70 -18.93 -6.50
N TYR A 39 -9.24 -18.85 -7.75
CA TYR A 39 -9.23 -17.59 -8.50
C TYR A 39 -10.61 -16.92 -8.53
N ASP A 40 -11.66 -17.68 -8.82
CA ASP A 40 -13.03 -17.16 -8.93
C ASP A 40 -13.53 -16.59 -7.60
N LEU A 41 -13.37 -17.33 -6.49
CA LEU A 41 -13.78 -16.86 -5.16
C LEU A 41 -12.97 -15.63 -4.73
N ARG A 42 -11.67 -15.60 -5.04
CA ARG A 42 -10.81 -14.46 -4.74
C ARG A 42 -11.24 -13.22 -5.50
N LYS A 43 -11.64 -13.40 -6.77
CA LYS A 43 -12.14 -12.35 -7.64
C LYS A 43 -13.46 -11.78 -7.13
N GLU A 44 -14.41 -12.63 -6.80
CA GLU A 44 -15.66 -12.22 -6.18
C GLU A 44 -15.41 -11.45 -4.87
N LEU A 45 -14.45 -11.91 -4.05
CA LEU A 45 -14.10 -11.27 -2.80
C LEU A 45 -13.55 -9.85 -2.97
N PHE A 46 -12.49 -9.65 -3.77
CA PHE A 46 -11.94 -8.30 -3.93
C PHE A 46 -12.89 -7.35 -4.66
N VAL A 47 -13.73 -7.88 -5.57
CA VAL A 47 -14.80 -7.10 -6.21
C VAL A 47 -15.85 -6.67 -5.19
N SER A 48 -16.25 -7.57 -4.29
CA SER A 48 -17.22 -7.29 -3.23
C SER A 48 -16.70 -6.31 -2.17
N ILE A 49 -15.39 -6.32 -1.87
CA ILE A 49 -14.76 -5.34 -0.98
C ILE A 49 -14.75 -3.95 -1.64
N GLY A 50 -14.58 -3.92 -2.97
CA GLY A 50 -14.51 -2.69 -3.75
C GLY A 50 -13.08 -2.21 -3.95
N LYS A 51 -12.93 -1.14 -4.75
CA LYS A 51 -11.63 -0.51 -4.96
C LYS A 51 -11.21 0.26 -3.71
N LYS A 52 -9.93 0.19 -3.37
CA LYS A 52 -9.33 0.93 -2.26
C LYS A 52 -8.16 1.78 -2.75
N ILE A 53 -7.71 2.71 -1.92
CA ILE A 53 -6.45 3.42 -2.14
C ILE A 53 -5.31 2.42 -1.94
N LEU A 54 -4.61 2.08 -3.02
CA LEU A 54 -3.51 1.12 -3.01
C LEU A 54 -2.17 1.80 -2.76
N TYR A 55 -2.04 3.06 -3.22
CA TYR A 55 -0.81 3.82 -3.06
C TYR A 55 -1.08 5.32 -3.10
N THR A 56 -0.33 6.04 -2.28
CA THR A 56 -0.29 7.51 -2.23
C THR A 56 1.15 7.96 -2.14
N SER A 57 1.52 8.98 -2.92
CA SER A 57 2.81 9.64 -2.81
C SER A 57 2.63 11.15 -3.02
N THR A 58 3.52 11.90 -2.39
CA THR A 58 3.64 13.35 -2.53
C THR A 58 5.10 13.65 -2.79
N GLU A 59 5.40 14.11 -4.01
CA GLU A 59 6.78 14.40 -4.44
C GLU A 59 6.96 15.90 -4.67
N ASP A 60 8.09 16.43 -4.22
CA ASP A 60 8.50 17.80 -4.54
C ASP A 60 9.06 17.87 -5.97
N PHE A 61 8.70 18.91 -6.70
CA PHE A 61 9.08 19.08 -8.11
C PHE A 61 9.39 20.53 -8.45
N ASP A 62 10.64 20.78 -8.85
CA ASP A 62 11.08 22.09 -9.35
C ASP A 62 10.66 22.27 -10.81
N TYR A 63 9.71 23.17 -11.04
CA TYR A 63 9.16 23.46 -12.37
C TYR A 63 9.71 24.78 -12.93
N ASP A 64 10.54 24.65 -13.96
CA ASP A 64 11.10 25.78 -14.71
C ASP A 64 10.21 26.12 -15.91
N LEU A 65 9.55 27.28 -15.88
CA LEU A 65 8.78 27.83 -16.99
C LEU A 65 9.62 28.90 -17.71
N TYR A 66 10.21 28.57 -18.86
CA TYR A 66 11.04 29.49 -19.67
C TYR A 66 10.47 29.83 -21.04
N GLU A 67 9.40 29.17 -21.49
CA GLU A 67 8.72 29.41 -22.76
C GLU A 67 7.19 29.25 -22.60
N ALA A 68 6.40 29.99 -23.39
CA ALA A 68 4.95 29.87 -23.35
C ALA A 68 4.51 28.53 -23.97
N GLY A 69 3.56 27.85 -23.32
CA GLY A 69 3.00 26.59 -23.82
C GLY A 69 3.86 25.35 -23.55
N MET A 70 5.03 25.49 -22.92
CA MET A 70 5.85 24.35 -22.53
C MET A 70 5.18 23.49 -21.45
N TYR A 71 5.56 22.22 -21.43
CA TYR A 71 5.17 21.29 -20.39
C TYR A 71 6.40 20.56 -19.84
N ARG A 72 6.21 19.94 -18.67
CA ARG A 72 7.17 18.99 -18.10
C ARG A 72 6.48 17.67 -17.84
N ILE A 73 7.21 16.59 -18.05
CA ILE A 73 6.78 15.25 -17.68
C ILE A 73 7.44 14.92 -16.35
N PHE A 74 6.62 14.53 -15.39
CA PHE A 74 7.04 13.95 -14.13
C PHE A 74 6.81 12.44 -14.20
N GLU A 75 7.87 11.66 -14.09
CA GLU A 75 7.79 10.21 -14.01
C GLU A 75 7.81 9.78 -12.54
N LEU A 76 6.84 8.97 -12.13
CA LEU A 76 6.80 8.47 -10.76
C LEU A 76 7.86 7.35 -10.61
N ASN A 77 9.06 7.74 -10.21
CA ASN A 77 10.22 6.83 -10.21
C ASN A 77 10.30 5.92 -8.99
N ASP A 78 9.82 6.39 -7.84
CA ASP A 78 9.96 5.72 -6.54
C ASP A 78 8.77 4.82 -6.17
N ILE A 79 8.06 4.29 -7.19
CA ILE A 79 7.03 3.27 -6.96
C ILE A 79 7.70 1.96 -6.53
N PRO A 80 7.30 1.37 -5.39
CA PRO A 80 7.77 0.04 -5.02
C PRO A 80 7.49 -0.99 -6.12
N THR A 81 8.41 -1.94 -6.33
CA THR A 81 8.28 -2.96 -7.39
C THR A 81 6.96 -3.74 -7.34
N TYR A 82 6.43 -3.99 -6.13
CA TYR A 82 5.15 -4.69 -5.98
C TYR A 82 3.96 -3.85 -6.50
N MET A 83 4.00 -2.53 -6.32
CA MET A 83 2.95 -1.62 -6.82
C MET A 83 2.96 -1.57 -8.35
N SER A 84 4.15 -1.57 -8.98
CA SER A 84 4.27 -1.65 -10.44
C SER A 84 3.56 -2.89 -11.01
N ARG A 85 3.70 -4.05 -10.33
CA ARG A 85 2.99 -5.29 -10.72
C ARG A 85 1.47 -5.17 -10.57
N ILE A 86 0.98 -4.47 -9.56
CA ILE A 86 -0.46 -4.27 -9.33
C ILE A 86 -1.05 -3.38 -10.42
N ILE A 87 -0.40 -2.25 -10.73
CA ILE A 87 -0.85 -1.30 -11.76
C ILE A 87 -0.96 -1.99 -13.13
N GLN A 88 -0.05 -2.91 -13.44
CA GLN A 88 -0.06 -3.66 -14.70
C GLN A 88 -1.05 -4.83 -14.72
N ASN A 89 -1.59 -5.23 -13.57
CA ASN A 89 -2.53 -6.35 -13.49
C ASN A 89 -3.95 -5.89 -13.82
N LYS A 90 -4.54 -6.47 -14.87
CA LYS A 90 -5.90 -6.16 -15.32
C LYS A 90 -6.97 -6.44 -14.26
N ASP A 91 -6.77 -7.45 -13.41
CA ASP A 91 -7.72 -7.77 -12.33
C ASP A 91 -7.72 -6.71 -11.21
N ALA A 92 -6.63 -5.95 -11.07
CA ALA A 92 -6.57 -4.85 -10.12
C ALA A 92 -7.38 -3.62 -10.57
N ASP A 93 -7.69 -3.51 -11.87
CA ASP A 93 -8.50 -2.43 -12.47
C ASP A 93 -8.13 -1.05 -11.90
N CYS A 94 -6.83 -0.71 -12.01
CA CYS A 94 -6.28 0.48 -11.37
C CYS A 94 -6.65 1.76 -12.11
N ASP A 95 -7.08 2.76 -11.34
CA ASP A 95 -7.23 4.14 -11.73
C ASP A 95 -6.13 4.98 -11.07
N VAL A 96 -5.47 5.82 -11.86
CA VAL A 96 -4.44 6.76 -11.38
C VAL A 96 -5.04 8.15 -11.35
N PHE A 97 -4.77 8.88 -10.28
CA PHE A 97 -5.12 10.28 -10.09
C PHE A 97 -3.88 11.06 -9.75
N ALA A 98 -3.80 12.29 -10.26
CA ALA A 98 -2.70 13.21 -9.99
C ALA A 98 -3.24 14.60 -9.71
N SER A 99 -2.56 15.33 -8.84
CA SER A 99 -2.80 16.74 -8.58
C SER A 99 -1.48 17.47 -8.41
N VAL A 100 -1.42 18.71 -8.88
CA VAL A 100 -0.25 19.58 -8.80
C VAL A 100 -0.61 20.79 -7.97
N ILE A 101 0.12 20.99 -6.88
CA ILE A 101 -0.08 22.08 -5.93
C ILE A 101 1.14 22.99 -6.01
N ASN A 102 0.93 24.28 -6.25
CA ASN A 102 2.01 25.24 -6.04
C ASN A 102 2.15 25.51 -4.54
N THR A 103 3.35 25.29 -4.00
CA THR A 103 3.63 25.54 -2.59
C THR A 103 3.85 27.03 -2.28
N GLU A 104 4.05 27.85 -3.32
CA GLU A 104 4.20 29.29 -3.22
C GLU A 104 2.90 30.00 -3.66
N ASP A 105 2.53 31.10 -3.00
CA ASP A 105 1.32 31.88 -3.33
C ASP A 105 1.51 32.63 -4.67
N SER A 106 1.33 31.94 -5.80
CA SER A 106 1.41 32.51 -7.15
C SER A 106 0.03 32.86 -7.69
N ARG A 107 -0.54 33.99 -7.27
CA ARG A 107 -1.92 34.41 -7.57
C ARG A 107 -2.28 34.57 -9.06
N ASN A 108 -1.36 34.34 -9.98
CA ASN A 108 -1.54 34.54 -11.43
C ASN A 108 -1.11 33.35 -12.30
N VAL A 109 -0.82 32.19 -11.70
CA VAL A 109 -0.40 30.99 -12.43
C VAL A 109 -1.29 29.81 -12.05
N PHE A 110 -1.78 29.12 -13.07
CA PHE A 110 -2.55 27.90 -12.93
C PHE A 110 -1.72 26.73 -13.44
N PHE A 111 -1.69 25.65 -12.67
CA PHE A 111 -1.06 24.41 -13.11
C PHE A 111 -2.14 23.42 -13.50
N ASN A 112 -2.06 22.93 -14.73
CA ASN A 112 -2.86 21.79 -15.19
C ASN A 112 -1.98 20.54 -15.16
N CYS A 113 -2.58 19.41 -14.82
CA CYS A 113 -1.92 18.11 -14.87
C CYS A 113 -2.74 17.12 -15.69
N GLN A 114 -2.06 16.35 -16.54
CA GLN A 114 -2.65 15.30 -17.33
C GLN A 114 -1.90 14.01 -17.06
N ILE A 115 -2.65 12.93 -16.86
CA ILE A 115 -2.09 11.62 -16.58
C ILE A 115 -1.79 10.96 -17.93
N LEU A 116 -0.53 10.66 -18.16
CA LEU A 116 -0.09 9.92 -19.32
C LEU A 116 -0.21 8.43 -18.98
N ARG A 117 -1.10 7.74 -19.69
CA ARG A 117 -1.19 6.29 -19.62
C ARG A 117 -0.11 5.70 -20.51
N ALA A 118 0.74 4.91 -19.88
CA ALA A 118 1.55 3.87 -20.49
C ALA A 118 0.70 3.01 -21.46
N ASP A 119 1.02 2.97 -22.75
CA ASP A 119 0.39 2.06 -23.70
C ASP A 119 1.22 0.78 -23.93
N GLY A 120 2.37 0.65 -23.24
CA GLY A 120 3.22 -0.54 -23.21
C GLY A 120 3.30 -1.27 -21.86
N SER A 121 3.69 -2.56 -21.90
CA SER A 121 4.10 -3.29 -20.70
C SER A 121 5.41 -2.70 -20.16
N ASN A 122 5.43 -2.29 -18.88
CA ASN A 122 6.54 -1.65 -18.14
C ASN A 122 6.63 -0.13 -18.14
N GLU A 123 5.71 0.59 -18.77
CA GLU A 123 5.72 2.04 -18.67
C GLU A 123 5.10 2.48 -17.33
N LYS A 124 5.82 3.33 -16.60
CA LYS A 124 5.38 3.87 -15.31
C LYS A 124 4.30 4.94 -15.55
N PRO A 125 3.36 5.14 -14.62
CA PRO A 125 2.47 6.28 -14.70
C PRO A 125 3.27 7.58 -14.64
N SER A 126 2.98 8.49 -15.56
CA SER A 126 3.64 9.77 -15.69
C SER A 126 2.61 10.90 -15.71
N VAL A 127 3.00 12.07 -15.24
CA VAL A 127 2.14 13.25 -15.14
C VAL A 127 2.74 14.36 -16.00
N MET A 128 1.99 14.80 -17.01
CA MET A 128 2.33 15.98 -17.80
C MET A 128 1.79 17.23 -17.12
N ILE A 129 2.65 18.22 -16.90
CA ILE A 129 2.35 19.44 -16.15
C ILE A 129 2.51 20.66 -17.05
N HIS A 130 1.45 21.46 -17.13
CA HIS A 130 1.42 22.75 -17.85
C HIS A 130 1.27 23.90 -16.86
N GLY A 131 2.19 24.86 -16.92
CA GLY A 131 2.06 26.17 -16.26
C GLY A 131 1.37 27.16 -17.19
N ILE A 132 0.20 27.65 -16.78
CA ILE A 132 -0.62 28.59 -17.54
C ILE A 132 -0.59 29.94 -16.83
N GLN A 133 -0.10 30.96 -17.52
CA GLN A 133 -0.02 32.34 -17.04
C GLN A 133 -0.87 33.24 -17.93
N LYS A 134 -1.50 34.27 -17.34
CA LYS A 134 -2.22 35.30 -18.10
C LYS A 134 -1.27 36.14 -18.97
N GLU A 135 -0.14 36.53 -18.40
CA GLU A 135 0.97 37.16 -19.11
C GLU A 135 2.21 36.30 -18.91
N PHE A 136 2.86 35.91 -20.01
CA PHE A 136 4.00 35.03 -19.94
C PHE A 136 5.20 35.72 -19.26
N ARG A 137 5.75 35.06 -18.23
CA ARG A 137 6.99 35.44 -17.55
C ARG A 137 7.78 34.20 -17.20
N LYS A 138 9.08 34.26 -17.48
CA LYS A 138 10.00 33.19 -17.08
C LYS A 138 10.07 33.11 -15.56
N CYS A 139 9.74 31.97 -15.00
CA CYS A 139 9.65 31.76 -13.56
C CYS A 139 10.00 30.32 -13.19
N LYS A 140 10.46 30.13 -11.96
CA LYS A 140 10.65 28.81 -11.35
C LYS A 140 9.60 28.64 -10.26
N TYR A 141 9.02 27.45 -10.14
CA TYR A 141 7.99 27.15 -9.16
C TYR A 141 8.34 25.88 -8.41
N LYS A 142 8.07 25.88 -7.11
CA LYS A 142 8.16 24.68 -6.27
C LYS A 142 6.79 24.04 -6.17
N LEU A 143 6.63 22.95 -6.91
CA LEU A 143 5.37 22.22 -6.98
C LEU A 143 5.43 21.00 -6.06
N LYS A 144 4.27 20.61 -5.55
CA LYS A 144 4.03 19.30 -4.95
C LYS A 144 3.10 18.51 -5.86
N ILE A 145 3.55 17.33 -6.26
CA ILE A 145 2.79 16.41 -7.10
C ILE A 145 2.25 15.32 -6.20
N ASN A 146 0.94 15.26 -6.06
CA ASN A 146 0.25 14.20 -5.33
C ASN A 146 -0.25 13.17 -6.33
N ILE A 147 0.09 11.89 -6.10
CA ILE A 147 -0.40 10.78 -6.90
C ILE A 147 -1.14 9.80 -6.00
N ILE A 148 -2.31 9.38 -6.46
CA ILE A 148 -3.16 8.38 -5.80
C ILE A 148 -3.46 7.28 -6.81
N ILE A 149 -3.27 6.04 -6.41
CA ILE A 149 -3.61 4.85 -7.20
C ILE A 149 -4.72 4.12 -6.47
N ILE A 150 -5.86 3.96 -7.14
CA ILE A 150 -7.06 3.31 -6.62
C ILE A 150 -7.32 2.05 -7.44
N GLY A 151 -7.58 0.92 -6.80
CA GLY A 151 -7.83 -0.34 -7.51
C GLY A 151 -8.30 -1.44 -6.56
N TYR A 152 -8.61 -2.60 -7.12
CA TYR A 152 -8.86 -3.80 -6.36
C TYR A 152 -7.56 -4.34 -5.75
N ASP A 153 -7.62 -4.68 -4.47
CA ASP A 153 -6.49 -5.26 -3.76
C ASP A 153 -6.41 -6.77 -3.99
N ILE A 154 -5.89 -7.15 -5.14
CA ILE A 154 -5.76 -8.54 -5.58
C ILE A 154 -4.79 -9.38 -4.73
N TYR A 155 -3.92 -8.73 -3.95
CA TYR A 155 -2.96 -9.41 -3.06
C TYR A 155 -3.36 -9.34 -1.60
N PHE A 156 -4.46 -8.67 -1.27
CA PHE A 156 -4.91 -8.41 0.10
C PHE A 156 -3.78 -7.81 0.95
N LEU A 157 -3.13 -6.77 0.40
CA LEU A 157 -2.11 -5.98 1.08
C LEU A 157 -2.73 -5.34 2.33
N SER A 158 -2.44 -5.91 3.50
CA SER A 158 -2.70 -5.29 4.79
C SER A 158 -1.58 -4.29 5.09
N ASN A 159 -1.96 -3.04 5.40
CA ASN A 159 -1.06 -2.07 6.02
C ASN A 159 -0.98 -2.26 7.54
N ASP A 160 -1.67 -3.27 8.08
CA ASP A 160 -1.83 -3.45 9.50
C ASP A 160 -0.73 -4.38 10.04
N SER A 161 0.02 -3.86 11.02
CA SER A 161 0.88 -4.69 11.86
C SER A 161 0.01 -5.69 12.62
N VAL A 162 0.23 -6.98 12.40
CA VAL A 162 -0.43 -8.03 13.19
C VAL A 162 0.27 -8.12 14.54
N GLU A 163 -0.38 -7.62 15.59
CA GLU A 163 0.09 -7.80 16.97
C GLU A 163 -0.33 -9.18 17.47
N LEU A 164 0.63 -9.97 17.95
CA LEU A 164 0.33 -11.26 18.56
C LEU A 164 -0.25 -11.04 19.96
N ILE A 165 -1.58 -11.03 20.05
CA ILE A 165 -2.27 -11.07 21.34
C ILE A 165 -2.20 -12.50 21.88
N LYS A 166 -1.20 -12.80 22.71
CA LYS A 166 -1.17 -14.06 23.48
C LYS A 166 -2.17 -13.98 24.63
N GLU A 167 -3.45 -14.23 24.36
CA GLU A 167 -4.39 -14.54 25.44
C GLU A 167 -4.10 -15.94 25.97
N LYS A 168 -3.82 -16.08 27.27
CA LYS A 168 -3.80 -17.40 27.91
C LYS A 168 -5.21 -17.97 27.88
N TYR A 169 -5.44 -18.92 26.97
CA TYR A 169 -6.69 -19.68 26.95
C TYR A 169 -6.87 -20.41 28.28
N ASN A 170 -7.79 -19.93 29.12
CA ASN A 170 -8.17 -20.62 30.33
C ASN A 170 -9.25 -21.66 29.97
N SER A 171 -8.84 -22.93 29.84
CA SER A 171 -9.73 -24.04 29.50
C SER A 171 -10.86 -24.27 30.52
N GLN A 172 -10.82 -23.60 31.68
CA GLN A 172 -11.90 -23.63 32.67
C GLN A 172 -13.02 -22.61 32.39
N SER A 173 -12.82 -21.66 31.46
CA SER A 173 -13.92 -20.78 31.04
C SER A 173 -14.75 -21.51 29.98
N LYS A 174 -15.93 -22.00 30.37
CA LYS A 174 -16.99 -22.37 29.43
C LYS A 174 -17.35 -21.13 28.61
N ARG A 175 -16.71 -20.91 27.46
CA ARG A 175 -17.17 -19.95 26.45
C ARG A 175 -17.82 -20.72 25.31
N GLU A 176 -18.90 -20.15 24.79
CA GLU A 176 -19.93 -20.74 23.91
C GLU A 176 -19.44 -21.21 22.53
N PHE A 177 -18.14 -21.14 22.21
CA PHE A 177 -17.62 -21.57 20.90
C PHE A 177 -17.75 -23.08 20.67
N ASP A 178 -17.82 -23.88 21.73
CA ASP A 178 -18.07 -25.32 21.65
C ASP A 178 -19.55 -25.66 21.35
N SER A 179 -20.44 -24.66 21.25
CA SER A 179 -21.89 -24.85 21.06
C SER A 179 -22.45 -24.38 19.72
N ILE A 180 -21.60 -24.05 18.73
CA ILE A 180 -22.09 -23.69 17.39
C ILE A 180 -22.68 -24.94 16.74
N THR A 181 -24.00 -25.08 16.86
CA THR A 181 -24.77 -26.10 16.17
C THR A 181 -24.82 -25.69 14.70
N LEU A 182 -24.14 -26.44 13.83
CA LEU A 182 -24.26 -26.30 12.38
C LEU A 182 -25.73 -26.51 11.99
N GLN A 183 -26.45 -25.41 11.77
CA GLN A 183 -27.76 -25.47 11.14
C GLN A 183 -27.55 -25.78 9.66
N HIS A 184 -27.53 -27.07 9.32
CA HIS A 184 -27.84 -27.51 7.97
C HIS A 184 -29.30 -27.14 7.69
N LYS A 185 -29.53 -26.10 6.88
CA LYS A 185 -30.82 -25.90 6.22
C LYS A 185 -30.74 -26.50 4.82
N LEU A 186 -31.41 -27.66 4.73
CA LEU A 186 -32.05 -28.37 3.61
C LEU A 186 -31.45 -28.21 2.21
#